data_AF-A0A4R5M9P7-F1
#
_entry.id   AF-A0A4R5M9P7-F1
#
_cell.length_a   1.000
_cell.length_b   1.000
_cell.length_c   1.000
_cell.angle_alpha   90.00
_cell.angle_beta   90.00
_cell.angle_gamma   90.00
#
_symmetry.space_group_name_H-M   'P 1'
#
loop_
_entity.id
_entity.type
_entity.pdbx_description
1 polymer ?
#
loop_
_entity_poly.entity_id
_entity_poly.type
_entity_poly.pdbx_seq_one_letter_code
_entity_poly.pdbx_strand_id
1 'polypeptide(L)'
;MAIIYHYCDPHAFLSIIESKALWLSNARKMFDPRVGDGIGTMLVNALAGDRRHPQAPNGAATELMLALNVSRRELFTCCFSGNRDATAQWLNYADRGTGLAIGFDTGVLQLEMEYADAPGDARTAEPQSVLADSERGYVLSPVLYGDDSTLTRHIEALKILIVDGDMQNRTARARIAAQACEWLGVIAKDPSYRHEQEWRLVYAAPADTGSAAQARHNGPTPHLRWRVTRFGLTSYFKYGFLPEAVREVWIGPSYGERAHPRSVFGMKEHHALRLLMVSHGYDQAEIIEASSRFSI
;
A
#
# COMPACT_ATOMS: atom_id res chain seq x y z
N MET A 1 -4.81 18.12 -7.75
CA MET A 1 -4.69 16.94 -6.88
C MET A 1 -4.82 15.71 -7.77
N ALA A 2 -4.11 14.62 -7.49
CA ALA A 2 -4.11 13.42 -8.33
C ALA A 2 -5.19 12.44 -7.86
N ILE A 3 -5.71 11.62 -8.78
CA ILE A 3 -6.59 10.48 -8.47
C ILE A 3 -5.81 9.19 -8.69
N ILE A 4 -5.90 8.25 -7.75
CA ILE A 4 -5.31 6.92 -7.84
C ILE A 4 -6.39 5.85 -7.70
N TYR A 5 -6.22 4.72 -8.38
CA TYR A 5 -7.29 3.75 -8.61
C TYR A 5 -7.02 2.42 -7.92
N HIS A 6 -7.92 1.99 -7.06
CA HIS A 6 -7.90 0.65 -6.46
C HIS A 6 -8.79 -0.29 -7.27
N TYR A 7 -8.16 -1.17 -8.06
CA TYR A 7 -8.86 -2.21 -8.82
C TYR A 7 -9.19 -3.38 -7.89
N CYS A 8 -10.43 -3.83 -7.91
CA CYS A 8 -10.92 -4.86 -7.01
C CYS A 8 -12.08 -5.67 -7.60
N ASP A 9 -12.32 -6.85 -7.04
CA ASP A 9 -13.51 -7.63 -7.34
C ASP A 9 -14.77 -7.00 -6.66
N PRO A 10 -15.99 -7.39 -7.08
CA PRO A 10 -17.22 -6.82 -6.52
C PRO A 10 -17.40 -7.03 -5.01
N HIS A 11 -16.87 -8.11 -4.43
CA HIS A 11 -16.96 -8.35 -2.98
C HIS A 11 -16.06 -7.40 -2.20
N ALA A 12 -14.83 -7.21 -2.67
CA ALA A 12 -13.90 -6.24 -2.11
C ALA A 12 -14.44 -4.80 -2.25
N PHE A 13 -15.01 -4.46 -3.42
CA PHE A 13 -15.67 -3.18 -3.64
C PHE A 13 -16.77 -2.93 -2.60
N LEU A 14 -17.71 -3.86 -2.45
CA LEU A 14 -18.80 -3.74 -1.48
C LEU A 14 -18.27 -3.54 -0.05
N SER A 15 -17.29 -4.35 0.36
CA SER A 15 -16.68 -4.24 1.67
C SER A 15 -16.02 -2.88 1.91
N ILE A 16 -15.36 -2.30 0.91
CA ILE A 16 -14.70 -1.00 1.01
C ILE A 16 -15.74 0.11 1.19
N ILE A 17 -16.81 0.10 0.38
CA ILE A 17 -17.87 1.12 0.41
C ILE A 17 -18.69 1.06 1.71
N GLU A 18 -19.07 -0.14 2.15
CA GLU A 18 -19.86 -0.31 3.38
C GLU A 18 -19.05 0.09 4.62
N SER A 19 -17.79 -0.38 4.70
CA SER A 19 -16.94 -0.13 5.87
C SER A 19 -16.21 1.21 5.84
N LYS A 20 -16.16 1.91 4.70
CA LYS A 20 -15.36 3.12 4.50
C LYS A 20 -13.90 2.93 4.89
N ALA A 21 -13.37 1.73 4.61
CA ALA A 21 -12.03 1.35 5.01
C ALA A 21 -11.30 0.53 3.94
N LEU A 22 -10.02 0.86 3.75
CA LEU A 22 -9.08 0.11 2.93
C LEU A 22 -8.36 -0.93 3.79
N TRP A 23 -8.02 -2.07 3.19
CA TRP A 23 -7.36 -3.16 3.90
C TRP A 23 -5.88 -3.23 3.56
N LEU A 24 -5.03 -2.75 4.47
CA LEU A 24 -3.59 -2.78 4.33
C LEU A 24 -3.09 -4.16 4.73
N SER A 25 -2.66 -4.94 3.75
CA SER A 25 -2.26 -6.33 3.94
C SER A 25 -0.75 -6.42 4.15
N ASN A 26 -0.28 -7.45 4.84
CA ASN A 26 1.16 -7.62 5.08
C ASN A 26 1.97 -7.54 3.77
N ALA A 27 2.88 -6.56 3.70
CA ALA A 27 3.62 -6.21 2.50
C ALA A 27 4.68 -7.25 2.12
N ARG A 28 5.10 -8.12 3.04
CA ARG A 28 6.09 -9.17 2.75
C ARG A 28 5.61 -10.15 1.70
N LYS A 29 4.30 -10.41 1.64
CA LYS A 29 3.68 -11.26 0.61
C LYS A 29 3.62 -10.58 -0.76
N MET A 30 3.94 -9.28 -0.81
CA MET A 30 3.88 -8.44 -2.00
C MET A 30 5.25 -7.93 -2.46
N PHE A 31 6.33 -8.28 -1.74
CA PHE A 31 7.67 -7.95 -2.20
C PHE A 31 7.90 -8.53 -3.59
N ASP A 32 8.38 -7.69 -4.49
CA ASP A 32 8.96 -8.16 -5.74
C ASP A 32 10.32 -8.78 -5.36
N PRO A 33 10.48 -10.12 -5.41
CA PRO A 33 11.73 -10.75 -4.98
C PRO A 33 12.92 -10.31 -5.84
N ARG A 34 12.68 -9.70 -7.01
CA ARG A 34 13.72 -9.12 -7.87
C ARG A 34 14.33 -7.83 -7.31
N VAL A 35 13.62 -7.13 -6.43
CA VAL A 35 14.03 -5.83 -5.89
C VAL A 35 13.95 -5.79 -4.36
N GLY A 36 12.81 -6.14 -3.78
CA GLY A 36 12.49 -5.95 -2.36
C GLY A 36 13.39 -6.70 -1.39
N ASP A 37 13.57 -8.01 -1.57
CA ASP A 37 14.51 -8.81 -0.75
C ASP A 37 15.98 -8.52 -1.11
N GLY A 38 16.20 -7.85 -2.24
CA GLY A 38 17.50 -7.59 -2.83
C GLY A 38 18.21 -6.36 -2.28
N ILE A 39 17.50 -5.30 -1.85
CA ILE A 39 18.15 -4.02 -1.50
C ILE A 39 19.11 -4.16 -0.31
N GLY A 40 18.65 -4.76 0.79
CA GLY A 40 19.49 -5.00 1.96
C GLY A 40 20.67 -5.91 1.64
N THR A 41 20.42 -7.01 0.92
CA THR A 41 21.45 -7.96 0.48
C THR A 41 22.47 -7.32 -0.45
N MET A 42 22.03 -6.48 -1.39
CA MET A 42 22.86 -5.73 -2.32
C MET A 42 23.75 -4.74 -1.57
N LEU A 43 23.21 -4.03 -0.57
CA LEU A 43 23.99 -3.15 0.30
C LEU A 43 25.04 -3.92 1.09
N VAL A 44 24.67 -5.04 1.71
CA VAL A 44 25.61 -5.92 2.41
C VAL A 44 26.74 -6.38 1.48
N ASN A 45 26.42 -6.85 0.27
CA ASN A 45 27.42 -7.30 -0.71
C ASN A 45 28.33 -6.15 -1.18
N ALA A 46 27.76 -4.96 -1.42
CA ALA A 46 28.54 -3.78 -1.80
C ALA A 46 29.53 -3.37 -0.70
N LEU A 47 29.11 -3.43 0.57
CA LEU A 47 29.96 -3.17 1.73
C LEU A 47 30.99 -4.28 1.95
N ALA A 48 30.63 -5.54 1.66
CA ALA A 48 31.52 -6.69 1.79
C ALA A 48 32.71 -6.63 0.83
N GLY A 49 32.48 -6.14 -0.39
CA GLY A 49 33.48 -5.97 -1.45
C GLY A 49 34.31 -4.69 -1.36
N ASP A 50 33.99 -3.75 -0.47
CA ASP A 50 34.70 -2.47 -0.39
C ASP A 50 36.08 -2.63 0.28
N ARG A 51 37.12 -2.66 -0.56
CA ARG A 51 38.53 -2.82 -0.13
C ARG A 51 39.05 -1.64 0.71
N ARG A 52 38.35 -0.51 0.76
CA ARG A 52 38.74 0.65 1.57
C ARG A 52 38.55 0.41 3.07
N HIS A 53 37.67 -0.52 3.45
CA HIS A 53 37.40 -0.90 4.82
C HIS A 53 37.44 -2.43 4.95
N PRO A 54 38.63 -3.05 5.08
CA PRO A 54 38.76 -4.51 5.16
C PRO A 54 37.85 -5.10 6.26
N GLN A 55 37.30 -6.28 5.98
CA GLN A 55 36.29 -6.97 6.80
C GLN A 55 36.78 -7.21 8.24
N ALA A 56 36.52 -6.26 9.13
CA ALA A 56 36.62 -6.47 10.57
C ALA A 56 35.44 -7.37 11.03
N PRO A 57 35.61 -8.18 12.10
CA PRO A 57 34.52 -8.98 12.68
C PRO A 57 33.25 -8.18 12.97
N ASN A 58 33.37 -6.86 13.22
CA ASN A 58 32.28 -5.90 13.44
C ASN A 58 32.24 -4.80 12.35
N GLY A 59 32.49 -5.18 11.10
CA GLY A 59 32.45 -4.27 9.94
C GLY A 59 31.04 -3.79 9.59
N ALA A 60 30.96 -2.74 8.75
CA ALA A 60 29.71 -2.18 8.24
C ALA A 60 28.75 -3.23 7.66
N ALA A 61 29.29 -4.17 6.88
CA ALA A 61 28.51 -5.26 6.26
C ALA A 61 27.91 -6.21 7.31
N THR A 62 28.71 -6.63 8.31
CA THR A 62 28.25 -7.49 9.40
C THR A 62 27.15 -6.82 10.23
N GLU A 63 27.34 -5.55 10.60
CA GLU A 63 26.36 -4.79 11.39
C GLU A 63 25.05 -4.61 10.63
N LEU A 64 25.10 -4.29 9.33
CA LEU A 64 23.89 -4.21 8.50
C LEU A 64 23.19 -5.57 8.40
N MET A 65 23.94 -6.65 8.16
CA MET A 65 23.39 -8.00 8.07
C MET A 65 22.71 -8.42 9.39
N LEU A 66 23.32 -8.13 10.54
CA LEU A 66 22.71 -8.35 11.84
C LEU A 66 21.44 -7.50 11.99
N ALA A 67 21.51 -6.21 11.66
CA ALA A 67 20.37 -5.29 11.75
C ALA A 67 19.17 -5.74 10.89
N LEU A 68 19.39 -6.20 9.66
CA LEU A 68 18.35 -6.75 8.76
C LEU A 68 17.68 -8.02 9.30
N ASN A 69 18.38 -8.76 10.16
CA ASN A 69 17.84 -9.97 10.78
C ASN A 69 17.08 -9.69 12.08
N VAL A 70 17.46 -8.65 12.84
CA VAL A 70 16.87 -8.34 14.16
C VAL A 70 15.91 -7.14 14.17
N SER A 71 15.93 -6.27 13.16
CA SER A 71 15.15 -5.02 13.13
C SER A 71 13.90 -5.09 12.28
N ARG A 72 13.34 -6.30 12.07
CA ARG A 72 12.23 -6.51 11.16
C ARG A 72 10.95 -5.85 11.64
N ARG A 73 10.47 -4.85 10.90
CA ARG A 73 9.13 -4.30 11.07
C ARG A 73 8.16 -5.00 10.14
N GLU A 74 6.96 -5.25 10.65
CA GLU A 74 5.87 -5.68 9.81
C GLU A 74 5.28 -4.46 9.11
N LEU A 75 5.52 -4.37 7.81
CA LEU A 75 4.97 -3.33 6.95
C LEU A 75 3.69 -3.86 6.31
N PHE A 76 2.68 -3.00 6.18
CA PHE A 76 1.39 -3.33 5.58
C PHE A 76 1.09 -2.35 4.47
N THR A 77 0.43 -2.80 3.40
CA THR A 77 0.16 -1.94 2.26
C THR A 77 -1.18 -2.19 1.58
N CYS A 78 -1.73 -1.11 1.02
CA CYS A 78 -2.80 -1.13 0.04
C CYS A 78 -2.28 -0.45 -1.24
N CYS A 79 -2.56 -1.05 -2.39
CA CYS A 79 -1.98 -0.63 -3.66
C CYS A 79 -3.03 -0.02 -4.59
N PHE A 80 -2.57 0.93 -5.38
CA PHE A 80 -3.36 1.67 -6.36
C PHE A 80 -2.56 1.80 -7.64
N SER A 81 -3.26 2.12 -8.72
CA SER A 81 -2.70 2.44 -10.02
C SER A 81 -2.93 3.91 -10.34
N GLY A 82 -1.96 4.61 -10.91
CA GLY A 82 -2.16 5.93 -11.50
C GLY A 82 -2.97 5.90 -12.81
N ASN A 83 -3.20 4.70 -13.37
CA ASN A 83 -3.99 4.50 -14.58
C ASN A 83 -5.41 4.02 -14.25
N ARG A 84 -6.40 4.75 -14.75
CA ARG A 84 -7.84 4.54 -14.49
C ARG A 84 -8.49 3.43 -15.31
N ASP A 85 -7.96 3.16 -16.50
CA ASP A 85 -8.53 2.18 -17.43
C ASP A 85 -7.40 1.37 -18.10
N ALA A 86 -6.81 0.47 -17.33
CA ALA A 86 -5.65 -0.32 -17.74
C ALA A 86 -6.00 -1.80 -17.91
N THR A 87 -5.82 -2.36 -19.11
CA THR A 87 -6.09 -3.78 -19.41
C THR A 87 -5.39 -4.73 -18.44
N ALA A 88 -4.11 -4.52 -18.14
CA ALA A 88 -3.38 -5.36 -17.19
C ALA A 88 -3.97 -5.29 -15.77
N GLN A 89 -4.49 -4.14 -15.35
CA GLN A 89 -5.09 -3.96 -14.04
C GLN A 89 -6.45 -4.66 -13.95
N TRP A 90 -7.30 -4.48 -14.96
CA TRP A 90 -8.56 -5.20 -15.10
C TRP A 90 -8.37 -6.71 -15.05
N LEU A 91 -7.37 -7.22 -15.80
CA LEU A 91 -7.08 -8.64 -15.87
C LEU A 91 -6.64 -9.23 -14.53
N ASN A 92 -5.74 -8.54 -13.84
CA ASN A 92 -5.03 -9.10 -12.68
C ASN A 92 -5.72 -8.79 -11.34
N TYR A 93 -6.43 -7.67 -11.23
CA TYR A 93 -6.89 -7.15 -9.93
C TYR A 93 -8.41 -6.90 -9.85
N ALA A 94 -9.12 -6.81 -10.98
CA ALA A 94 -10.58 -6.58 -11.01
C ALA A 94 -11.33 -7.72 -11.72
N ASP A 95 -11.16 -8.93 -11.22
CA ASP A 95 -11.82 -10.18 -11.68
C ASP A 95 -11.91 -10.30 -13.21
N ARG A 96 -10.77 -10.12 -13.90
CA ARG A 96 -10.68 -10.23 -15.36
C ARG A 96 -11.63 -9.29 -16.11
N GLY A 97 -11.80 -8.07 -15.61
CA GLY A 97 -12.67 -7.06 -16.19
C GLY A 97 -14.13 -7.14 -15.76
N THR A 98 -14.50 -8.08 -14.88
CA THR A 98 -15.85 -8.12 -14.28
C THR A 98 -15.92 -7.47 -12.90
N GLY A 99 -14.83 -6.85 -12.43
CA GLY A 99 -14.76 -6.09 -11.19
C GLY A 99 -14.91 -4.57 -11.40
N LEU A 100 -14.45 -3.80 -10.43
CA LEU A 100 -14.52 -2.33 -10.42
C LEU A 100 -13.15 -1.71 -10.10
N ALA A 101 -13.00 -0.42 -10.39
CA ALA A 101 -11.89 0.37 -9.87
C ALA A 101 -12.41 1.62 -9.14
N ILE A 102 -11.89 1.87 -7.94
CA ILE A 102 -12.29 3.01 -7.11
C ILE A 102 -11.22 4.10 -7.21
N GLY A 103 -11.58 5.27 -7.74
CA GLY A 103 -10.71 6.43 -7.87
C GLY A 103 -10.73 7.29 -6.61
N PHE A 104 -9.58 7.38 -5.94
CA PHE A 104 -9.37 8.17 -4.73
C PHE A 104 -8.59 9.45 -5.00
N ASP A 105 -9.11 10.59 -4.54
CA ASP A 105 -8.34 11.83 -4.45
C ASP A 105 -7.24 11.69 -3.40
N THR A 106 -5.98 11.85 -3.81
CA THR A 106 -4.84 11.62 -2.91
C THR A 106 -4.78 12.60 -1.74
N GLY A 107 -5.25 13.85 -1.91
CA GLY A 107 -5.19 14.85 -0.86
C GLY A 107 -6.27 14.65 0.19
N VAL A 108 -7.45 14.17 -0.20
CA VAL A 108 -8.51 13.80 0.75
C VAL A 108 -8.24 12.42 1.37
N LEU A 109 -7.71 11.46 0.60
CA LEU A 109 -7.38 10.13 1.11
C LEU A 109 -6.35 10.17 2.24
N GLN A 110 -5.47 11.18 2.26
CA GLN A 110 -4.49 11.38 3.33
C GLN A 110 -5.09 12.00 4.61
N LEU A 111 -6.38 12.35 4.61
CA LEU A 111 -7.13 12.73 5.81
C LEU A 111 -7.71 11.45 6.41
N GLU A 112 -7.04 10.90 7.43
CA GLU A 112 -7.48 9.67 8.08
C GLU A 112 -8.71 9.94 8.95
N MET A 113 -9.64 9.00 8.90
CA MET A 113 -10.77 8.94 9.84
C MET A 113 -10.60 7.78 10.80
N GLU A 114 -11.09 7.95 12.03
CA GLU A 114 -11.38 6.83 12.91
C GLU A 114 -12.42 5.91 12.24
N TYR A 115 -12.09 4.61 12.12
CA TYR A 115 -13.00 3.60 11.60
C TYR A 115 -13.78 2.96 12.75
N ALA A 116 -15.11 2.92 12.63
CA ALA A 116 -15.98 2.23 13.57
C ALA A 116 -15.96 0.72 13.32
N ASP A 117 -15.54 -0.06 14.32
CA ASP A 117 -15.52 -1.52 14.26
C ASP A 117 -16.93 -2.14 14.20
N ALA A 118 -17.94 -1.40 14.66
CA ALA A 118 -19.34 -1.82 14.64
C ALA A 118 -20.27 -0.78 13.97
N PRO A 119 -21.36 -1.21 13.32
CA PRO A 119 -22.42 -0.30 12.90
C PRO A 119 -23.04 0.35 14.15
N GLY A 120 -22.91 1.67 14.29
CA GLY A 120 -23.54 2.44 15.38
C GLY A 120 -22.58 3.14 16.34
N ASP A 121 -21.26 2.96 16.22
CA ASP A 121 -20.32 3.80 16.97
C ASP A 121 -20.39 5.24 16.44
N ALA A 122 -20.81 6.16 17.31
CA ALA A 122 -20.99 7.57 16.98
C ALA A 122 -19.64 8.22 16.62
N ARG A 123 -19.61 8.89 15.47
CA ARG A 123 -18.45 9.63 14.96
C ARG A 123 -18.29 10.93 15.73
N THR A 124 -17.27 11.04 16.58
CA THR A 124 -16.98 12.31 17.28
C THR A 124 -15.57 12.85 17.07
N ALA A 125 -14.71 12.19 16.29
CA ALA A 125 -13.39 12.73 15.98
C ALA A 125 -13.41 13.50 14.66
N GLU A 126 -12.96 14.76 14.68
CA GLU A 126 -12.70 15.54 13.47
C GLU A 126 -11.65 14.82 12.59
N PRO A 127 -11.75 14.85 11.25
CA PRO A 127 -10.75 14.27 10.36
C PRO A 127 -9.37 14.88 10.64
N GLN A 128 -8.37 14.03 10.86
CA GLN A 128 -7.01 14.49 11.14
C GLN A 128 -6.13 14.32 9.90
N SER A 129 -5.39 15.38 9.57
CA SER A 129 -4.41 15.36 8.48
C SER A 129 -3.25 14.44 8.85
N VAL A 130 -3.00 13.40 8.04
CA VAL A 130 -1.85 12.49 8.22
C VAL A 130 -0.58 13.07 7.58
N LEU A 131 -0.67 14.21 6.90
CA LEU A 131 0.43 14.76 6.09
C LEU A 131 1.66 15.23 6.89
N ALA A 132 1.60 15.22 8.22
CA ALA A 132 2.74 15.61 9.06
C ALA A 132 2.87 14.78 10.35
N ASP A 133 2.14 13.68 10.48
CA ASP A 133 2.17 12.89 11.71
C ASP A 133 3.04 11.63 11.55
N SER A 134 4.35 11.81 11.75
CA SER A 134 5.29 10.70 11.87
C SER A 134 4.95 9.73 13.00
N GLU A 135 4.02 10.06 13.90
CA GLU A 135 3.62 9.20 15.03
C GLU A 135 2.69 8.05 14.60
N ARG A 136 1.90 8.21 13.52
CA ARG A 136 0.94 7.18 13.07
C ARG A 136 1.50 6.19 12.05
N GLY A 137 2.63 6.50 11.41
CA GLY A 137 3.36 5.54 10.57
C GLY A 137 2.74 5.21 9.20
N TYR A 138 1.79 6.02 8.70
CA TYR A 138 1.24 5.88 7.34
C TYR A 138 1.97 6.77 6.33
N VAL A 139 2.21 6.26 5.12
CA VAL A 139 2.74 7.04 4.00
C VAL A 139 2.08 6.59 2.71
N LEU A 140 1.58 7.55 1.92
CA LEU A 140 1.16 7.33 0.55
C LEU A 140 2.29 7.76 -0.39
N SER A 141 2.87 6.81 -1.14
CA SER A 141 3.99 7.07 -2.04
C SER A 141 3.78 6.41 -3.41
N PRO A 142 4.23 7.03 -4.51
CA PRO A 142 4.43 6.30 -5.75
C PRO A 142 5.53 5.23 -5.57
N VAL A 143 5.44 4.15 -6.34
CA VAL A 143 6.46 3.12 -6.42
C VAL A 143 7.67 3.63 -7.23
N LEU A 144 8.86 3.35 -6.71
CA LEU A 144 10.15 3.60 -7.36
C LEU A 144 10.53 2.38 -8.20
N TYR A 145 10.81 2.59 -9.48
CA TYR A 145 11.25 1.51 -10.35
C TYR A 145 12.78 1.38 -10.29
N GLY A 146 13.33 0.18 -10.52
CA GLY A 146 14.76 -0.11 -10.27
C GLY A 146 15.80 0.82 -10.92
N ASP A 147 15.45 1.50 -12.01
CA ASP A 147 16.25 2.49 -12.76
C ASP A 147 15.98 3.95 -12.31
N ASP A 148 15.17 4.16 -11.27
CA ASP A 148 14.83 5.47 -10.75
C ASP A 148 16.03 6.10 -10.04
N SER A 149 16.41 7.31 -10.48
CA SER A 149 17.50 8.08 -9.88
C SER A 149 17.28 8.36 -8.39
N THR A 150 16.03 8.43 -7.94
CA THR A 150 15.66 8.60 -6.54
C THR A 150 15.99 7.35 -5.74
N LEU A 151 15.67 6.15 -6.25
CA LEU A 151 16.05 4.90 -5.60
C LEU A 151 17.58 4.79 -5.49
N THR A 152 18.30 5.15 -6.56
CA THR A 152 19.77 5.16 -6.58
C THR A 152 20.33 6.12 -5.52
N ARG A 153 19.80 7.34 -5.42
CA ARG A 153 20.21 8.32 -4.39
C ARG A 153 19.96 7.82 -2.97
N HIS A 154 18.82 7.16 -2.71
CA HIS A 154 18.55 6.58 -1.40
C HIS A 154 19.57 5.48 -1.06
N ILE A 155 19.87 4.59 -2.00
CA ILE A 155 20.87 3.52 -1.81
C ILE A 155 22.25 4.12 -1.49
N GLU A 156 22.69 5.14 -2.22
CA GLU A 156 23.98 5.79 -1.96
C GLU A 156 23.99 6.51 -0.60
N ALA A 157 22.90 7.19 -0.22
CA ALA A 157 22.77 7.79 1.11
C ALA A 157 22.84 6.75 2.23
N LEU A 158 22.27 5.56 2.04
CA LEU A 158 22.37 4.46 3.00
C LEU A 158 23.80 3.92 3.12
N LYS A 159 24.53 3.81 2.00
CA LYS A 159 25.96 3.43 2.03
C LYS A 159 26.77 4.44 2.84
N ILE A 160 26.60 5.73 2.55
CA ILE A 160 27.26 6.83 3.28
C ILE A 160 26.92 6.76 4.77
N LEU A 161 25.63 6.62 5.13
CA LEU A 161 25.20 6.52 6.52
C LEU A 161 25.90 5.38 7.27
N ILE A 162 26.10 4.22 6.63
CA ILE A 162 26.71 3.05 7.29
C ILE A 162 28.23 3.22 7.39
N VAL A 163 28.87 3.76 6.36
CA VAL A 163 30.34 3.88 6.28
C VAL A 163 30.84 5.10 7.05
N ASP A 164 30.25 6.26 6.84
CA ASP A 164 30.71 7.54 7.37
C ASP A 164 30.16 7.79 8.77
N GLY A 165 31.00 7.54 9.77
CA GLY A 165 30.72 7.86 11.17
C GLY A 165 31.54 7.05 12.15
N ASP A 166 31.58 7.50 13.41
CA ASP A 166 32.34 6.84 14.47
C ASP A 166 31.87 5.40 14.74
N MET A 167 32.80 4.55 15.18
CA MET A 167 32.59 3.15 15.58
C MET A 167 31.49 3.03 16.65
N GLN A 168 31.41 3.99 17.59
CA GLN A 168 30.44 3.95 18.69
C GLN A 168 28.98 3.99 18.23
N ASN A 169 28.69 4.58 17.07
CA ASN A 169 27.32 4.72 16.53
C ASN A 169 27.01 3.75 15.38
N ARG A 170 27.90 2.80 15.07
CA ARG A 170 27.74 1.93 13.89
C ARG A 170 26.48 1.07 13.95
N THR A 171 26.21 0.43 15.09
CA THR A 171 25.01 -0.42 15.26
C THR A 171 23.72 0.38 15.12
N ALA A 172 23.65 1.59 15.67
CA ALA A 172 22.48 2.44 15.52
C ALA A 172 22.24 2.83 14.05
N ARG A 173 23.29 3.22 13.33
CA ARG A 173 23.23 3.55 11.89
C ARG A 173 22.83 2.34 11.05
N ALA A 174 23.36 1.15 11.37
CA ALA A 174 22.96 -0.08 10.71
C ALA A 174 21.48 -0.42 10.92
N ARG A 175 20.92 -0.16 12.12
CA ARG A 175 19.48 -0.33 12.40
C ARG A 175 18.63 0.66 11.60
N ILE A 176 19.03 1.93 11.51
CA ILE A 176 18.35 2.93 10.68
C ILE A 176 18.39 2.50 9.21
N ALA A 177 19.56 2.07 8.72
CA ALA A 177 19.70 1.63 7.35
C ALA A 177 18.88 0.37 7.04
N ALA A 178 18.81 -0.59 7.96
CA ALA A 178 17.96 -1.78 7.82
C ALA A 178 16.47 -1.40 7.70
N GLN A 179 15.97 -0.50 8.55
CA GLN A 179 14.58 -0.01 8.46
C GLN A 179 14.31 0.71 7.13
N ALA A 180 15.27 1.49 6.65
CA ALA A 180 15.17 2.14 5.35
C ALA A 180 15.19 1.13 4.19
N CYS A 181 15.97 0.05 4.28
CA CYS A 181 15.97 -1.03 3.30
C CYS A 181 14.60 -1.72 3.24
N GLU A 182 13.98 -1.98 4.38
CA GLU A 182 12.62 -2.57 4.44
C GLU A 182 11.59 -1.65 3.79
N TRP A 183 11.67 -0.36 4.10
CA TRP A 183 10.80 0.65 3.48
C TRP A 183 10.97 0.68 1.95
N LEU A 184 12.22 0.79 1.48
CA LEU A 184 12.53 0.78 0.06
C LEU A 184 12.07 -0.53 -0.59
N GLY A 185 12.20 -1.67 0.09
CA GLY A 185 11.69 -2.93 -0.44
C GLY A 185 10.18 -2.92 -0.64
N VAL A 186 9.43 -2.18 0.20
CA VAL A 186 7.97 -2.03 0.06
C VAL A 186 7.61 -1.02 -1.01
N ILE A 187 8.47 -0.08 -1.40
CA ILE A 187 8.12 0.91 -2.42
C ILE A 187 8.93 0.77 -3.71
N ALA A 188 9.79 -0.25 -3.83
CA ALA A 188 10.60 -0.48 -5.01
C ALA A 188 10.08 -1.69 -5.82
N LYS A 189 10.19 -1.60 -7.16
CA LYS A 189 9.71 -2.64 -8.07
C LYS A 189 10.55 -2.71 -9.34
N ASP A 190 10.57 -3.87 -10.00
CA ASP A 190 11.27 -4.03 -11.27
C ASP A 190 10.67 -3.09 -12.35
N PRO A 191 11.50 -2.47 -13.22
CA PRO A 191 11.03 -1.57 -14.28
C PRO A 191 9.98 -2.17 -15.24
N SER A 192 9.93 -3.49 -15.39
CA SER A 192 8.90 -4.18 -16.19
C SER A 192 7.46 -3.92 -15.71
N TYR A 193 7.28 -3.55 -14.43
CA TYR A 193 5.97 -3.19 -13.87
C TYR A 193 5.61 -1.72 -14.02
N ARG A 194 6.41 -0.88 -14.68
CA ARG A 194 6.15 0.56 -14.81
C ARG A 194 4.78 0.89 -15.40
N HIS A 195 4.27 0.01 -16.26
CA HIS A 195 2.95 0.13 -16.86
C HIS A 195 1.81 0.15 -15.81
N GLU A 196 2.03 -0.36 -14.60
CA GLU A 196 1.06 -0.32 -13.51
C GLU A 196 0.93 1.07 -12.87
N GLN A 197 1.94 1.94 -13.02
CA GLN A 197 1.98 3.27 -12.39
C GLN A 197 1.61 3.19 -10.90
N GLU A 198 2.18 2.21 -10.20
CA GLU A 198 1.72 1.81 -8.88
C GLU A 198 1.97 2.87 -7.81
N TRP A 199 0.99 3.04 -6.92
CA TRP A 199 1.07 3.79 -5.68
C TRP A 199 0.80 2.86 -4.51
N ARG A 200 1.46 3.10 -3.38
CA ARG A 200 1.30 2.30 -2.15
C ARG A 200 0.99 3.22 -0.98
N LEU A 201 -0.14 2.96 -0.34
CA LEU A 201 -0.36 3.39 1.04
C LEU A 201 0.30 2.34 1.93
N VAL A 202 1.29 2.75 2.71
CA VAL A 202 2.12 1.87 3.55
C VAL A 202 1.92 2.27 5.00
N TYR A 203 1.71 1.27 5.86
CA TYR A 203 1.68 1.40 7.31
C TYR A 203 2.86 0.66 7.92
N ALA A 204 3.69 1.38 8.67
CA ALA A 204 4.75 0.80 9.47
C ALA A 204 4.23 0.52 10.88
N ALA A 205 3.84 -0.73 11.13
CA ALA A 205 3.34 -1.13 12.44
C ALA A 205 4.45 -0.94 13.52
N PRO A 206 4.12 -0.41 14.71
CA PRO A 206 5.05 -0.40 15.84
C PRO A 206 5.57 -1.80 16.15
N ALA A 207 6.85 -1.90 16.56
CA ALA A 207 7.53 -3.17 16.81
C ALA A 207 6.84 -4.06 17.87
N ASP A 208 6.06 -3.45 18.77
CA ASP A 208 5.38 -4.13 19.88
C ASP A 208 3.89 -4.43 19.62
N THR A 209 3.41 -4.36 18.37
CA THR A 209 1.98 -4.59 18.02
C THR A 209 1.45 -5.99 18.37
N GLY A 210 2.31 -6.93 18.78
CA GLY A 210 1.91 -8.22 19.38
C GLY A 210 1.53 -8.14 20.87
N SER A 211 1.82 -7.02 21.54
CA SER A 211 1.46 -6.75 22.93
C SER A 211 0.23 -5.84 22.93
N ALA A 212 -0.90 -6.34 23.46
CA ALA A 212 -2.13 -5.57 23.64
C ALA A 212 -2.00 -4.35 24.59
N ALA A 213 -0.78 -3.97 25.01
CA ALA A 213 -0.52 -3.04 26.10
C ALA A 213 -0.22 -1.58 25.71
N GLN A 214 -0.06 -1.24 24.43
CA GLN A 214 0.20 0.15 23.99
C GLN A 214 -0.97 0.75 23.20
N ALA A 215 -2.15 0.77 23.83
CA ALA A 215 -3.34 1.47 23.36
C ALA A 215 -3.51 2.85 24.00
N ARG A 216 -2.41 3.55 24.29
CA ARG A 216 -2.44 4.85 24.98
C ARG A 216 -1.44 5.81 24.39
N HIS A 217 -1.77 6.40 23.23
CA HIS A 217 -1.63 7.83 22.98
C HIS A 217 -2.38 8.20 21.68
N ASN A 218 -3.40 9.06 21.84
CA ASN A 218 -4.09 9.90 20.85
C ASN A 218 -4.56 9.27 19.51
N GLY A 219 -5.69 8.56 19.57
CA GLY A 219 -6.45 8.07 18.41
C GLY A 219 -6.77 6.57 18.52
N PRO A 220 -7.61 6.00 17.65
CA PRO A 220 -7.85 4.57 17.62
C PRO A 220 -6.58 3.94 17.07
N THR A 221 -5.90 3.17 17.91
CA THR A 221 -4.74 2.40 17.45
C THR A 221 -5.23 1.36 16.44
N PRO A 222 -4.66 1.29 15.22
CA PRO A 222 -5.04 0.27 14.25
C PRO A 222 -4.93 -1.12 14.89
N HIS A 223 -5.97 -1.93 14.80
CA HIS A 223 -5.96 -3.30 15.34
C HIS A 223 -5.54 -4.30 14.27
N LEU A 224 -4.63 -5.21 14.62
CA LEU A 224 -4.21 -6.29 13.75
C LEU A 224 -5.38 -7.27 13.55
N ARG A 225 -5.80 -7.45 12.29
CA ARG A 225 -6.89 -8.34 11.89
C ARG A 225 -6.38 -9.46 11.01
N TRP A 226 -7.23 -10.46 10.80
CA TRP A 226 -6.94 -11.64 9.99
C TRP A 226 -8.07 -11.90 9.00
N ARG A 227 -7.71 -12.31 7.78
CA ARG A 227 -8.67 -12.77 6.77
C ARG A 227 -8.16 -13.99 6.02
N VAL A 228 -9.10 -14.76 5.48
CA VAL A 228 -8.80 -15.86 4.56
C VAL A 228 -8.59 -15.29 3.17
N THR A 229 -7.56 -15.78 2.49
CA THR A 229 -7.28 -15.51 1.07
C THR A 229 -7.10 -16.84 0.36
N ARG A 230 -7.01 -16.81 -0.98
CA ARG A 230 -6.64 -18.00 -1.77
C ARG A 230 -5.30 -18.62 -1.38
N PHE A 231 -4.43 -17.85 -0.71
CA PHE A 231 -3.11 -18.28 -0.23
C PHE A 231 -3.09 -18.57 1.28
N GLY A 232 -4.26 -18.77 1.90
CA GLY A 232 -4.40 -19.02 3.33
C GLY A 232 -4.63 -17.74 4.14
N LEU A 233 -4.32 -17.80 5.44
CA LEU A 233 -4.51 -16.69 6.37
C LEU A 233 -3.54 -15.54 6.09
N THR A 234 -4.04 -14.32 6.15
CA THR A 234 -3.21 -13.12 6.07
C THR A 234 -3.64 -12.10 7.10
N SER A 235 -2.66 -11.44 7.71
CA SER A 235 -2.90 -10.30 8.59
C SER A 235 -3.10 -9.02 7.77
N TYR A 236 -3.91 -8.12 8.32
CA TYR A 236 -4.15 -6.80 7.73
C TYR A 236 -4.57 -5.78 8.79
N PHE A 237 -4.39 -4.50 8.47
CA PHE A 237 -4.97 -3.36 9.18
C PHE A 237 -6.05 -2.70 8.34
N LYS A 238 -7.00 -2.02 8.98
CA LYS A 238 -7.97 -1.16 8.30
C LYS A 238 -7.51 0.28 8.36
N TYR A 239 -7.62 0.97 7.23
CA TYR A 239 -7.40 2.40 7.12
C TYR A 239 -8.72 3.07 6.74
N GLY A 240 -9.25 3.89 7.66
CA GLY A 240 -10.50 4.61 7.45
C GLY A 240 -10.29 5.82 6.54
N PHE A 241 -11.23 6.06 5.63
CA PHE A 241 -11.20 7.21 4.73
C PHE A 241 -12.53 7.95 4.68
N LEU A 242 -12.47 9.24 4.39
CA LEU A 242 -13.63 10.10 4.12
C LEU A 242 -14.33 9.69 2.83
N PRO A 243 -15.67 9.57 2.78
CA PRO A 243 -16.38 9.30 1.53
C PRO A 243 -16.02 10.23 0.38
N GLU A 244 -15.71 11.50 0.69
CA GLU A 244 -15.27 12.55 -0.22
C GLU A 244 -13.92 12.23 -0.91
N ALA A 245 -13.16 11.28 -0.37
CA ALA A 245 -11.97 10.76 -1.02
C ALA A 245 -12.31 9.98 -2.29
N VAL A 246 -13.47 9.32 -2.35
CA VAL A 246 -13.91 8.60 -3.55
C VAL A 246 -14.52 9.58 -4.54
N ARG A 247 -13.83 9.77 -5.66
CA ARG A 247 -14.25 10.67 -6.75
C ARG A 247 -14.91 9.93 -7.89
N GLU A 248 -14.43 8.73 -8.19
CA GLU A 248 -14.83 7.96 -9.36
C GLU A 248 -14.98 6.48 -9.00
N VAL A 249 -15.94 5.81 -9.63
CA VAL A 249 -16.05 4.35 -9.66
C VAL A 249 -16.15 3.92 -11.12
N TRP A 250 -15.15 3.16 -11.55
CA TRP A 250 -15.07 2.60 -12.89
C TRP A 250 -15.62 1.18 -12.89
N ILE A 251 -16.57 0.93 -13.79
CA ILE A 251 -17.15 -0.37 -14.05
C ILE A 251 -16.27 -1.09 -15.06
N GLY A 252 -15.85 -2.32 -14.74
CA GLY A 252 -15.00 -3.11 -15.60
C GLY A 252 -15.62 -3.39 -16.98
N PRO A 253 -14.80 -3.60 -18.01
CA PRO A 253 -15.25 -3.68 -19.40
C PRO A 253 -16.08 -4.93 -19.73
N SER A 254 -16.04 -5.96 -18.88
CA SER A 254 -16.86 -7.18 -18.99
C SER A 254 -17.84 -7.32 -17.82
N TYR A 255 -18.10 -6.23 -17.09
CA TYR A 255 -19.01 -6.25 -15.95
C TYR A 255 -20.42 -6.68 -16.37
N GLY A 256 -20.99 -7.66 -15.66
CA GLY A 256 -22.32 -8.19 -15.98
C GLY A 256 -22.39 -9.12 -17.20
N GLU A 257 -21.35 -9.25 -18.02
CA GLU A 257 -21.38 -10.13 -19.22
C GLU A 257 -21.55 -11.61 -18.89
N ARG A 258 -21.04 -12.06 -17.74
CA ARG A 258 -21.27 -13.43 -17.23
C ARG A 258 -22.73 -13.71 -16.89
N ALA A 259 -23.56 -12.69 -16.66
CA ALA A 259 -24.94 -12.87 -16.28
C ALA A 259 -25.86 -13.12 -17.48
N HIS A 260 -25.67 -12.44 -18.63
CA HIS A 260 -26.41 -12.73 -19.88
C HIS A 260 -25.75 -12.08 -21.12
N PRO A 261 -25.47 -12.84 -22.21
CA PRO A 261 -24.74 -12.35 -23.40
C PRO A 261 -25.52 -11.44 -24.36
N ARG A 262 -26.70 -10.95 -23.97
CA ARG A 262 -27.53 -10.03 -24.77
C ARG A 262 -28.31 -9.12 -23.84
N SER A 263 -27.73 -8.01 -23.40
CA SER A 263 -28.38 -7.20 -22.39
C SER A 263 -28.51 -5.74 -22.81
N VAL A 264 -29.76 -5.28 -22.91
CA VAL A 264 -30.20 -3.89 -22.77
C VAL A 264 -30.03 -3.43 -21.31
N PHE A 265 -29.12 -4.06 -20.53
CA PHE A 265 -29.15 -4.02 -19.07
C PHE A 265 -28.15 -3.08 -18.42
N GLY A 266 -27.08 -2.62 -19.08
CA GLY A 266 -26.05 -1.77 -18.44
C GLY A 266 -26.59 -0.60 -17.59
N MET A 267 -27.74 -0.01 -17.96
CA MET A 267 -28.42 1.01 -17.15
C MET A 267 -28.87 0.52 -15.75
N LYS A 268 -29.19 -0.76 -15.58
CA LYS A 268 -29.64 -1.36 -14.30
C LYS A 268 -28.46 -1.54 -13.35
N GLU A 269 -27.31 -2.01 -13.82
CA GLU A 269 -26.10 -2.11 -12.99
C GLU A 269 -25.63 -0.71 -12.56
N HIS A 270 -25.66 0.27 -13.47
CA HIS A 270 -25.39 1.68 -13.13
C HIS A 270 -26.31 2.20 -12.03
N HIS A 271 -27.62 1.93 -12.15
CA HIS A 271 -28.59 2.39 -11.15
C HIS A 271 -28.36 1.72 -9.79
N ALA A 272 -28.13 0.41 -9.76
CA ALA A 272 -27.85 -0.32 -8.52
C ALA A 272 -26.58 0.19 -7.82
N LEU A 273 -25.50 0.40 -8.58
CA LEU A 273 -24.27 1.00 -8.06
C LEU A 273 -24.52 2.41 -7.56
N ARG A 274 -25.29 3.24 -8.27
CA ARG A 274 -25.62 4.59 -7.83
C ARG A 274 -26.38 4.58 -6.50
N LEU A 275 -27.35 3.69 -6.33
CA LEU A 275 -28.08 3.54 -5.07
C LEU A 275 -27.18 3.10 -3.92
N LEU A 276 -26.28 2.14 -4.16
CA LEU A 276 -25.29 1.71 -3.17
C LEU A 276 -24.39 2.88 -2.73
N MET A 277 -23.84 3.63 -3.69
CA MET A 277 -22.94 4.75 -3.43
C MET A 277 -23.65 5.86 -2.63
N VAL A 278 -24.85 6.27 -3.06
CA VAL A 278 -25.63 7.32 -2.38
C VAL A 278 -26.04 6.89 -0.97
N SER A 279 -26.50 5.64 -0.78
CA SER A 279 -26.90 5.14 0.54
C SER A 279 -25.76 5.10 1.57
N HIS A 280 -24.50 5.13 1.12
CA HIS A 280 -23.33 5.09 1.97
C HIS A 280 -22.58 6.43 2.08
N GLY A 281 -23.11 7.51 1.49
CA GLY A 281 -22.55 8.87 1.59
C GLY A 281 -21.54 9.23 0.50
N TYR A 282 -21.58 8.52 -0.63
CA TYR A 282 -20.71 8.78 -1.79
C TYR A 282 -21.48 9.45 -2.95
N ASP A 283 -22.40 10.36 -2.64
CA ASP A 283 -23.30 11.00 -3.61
C ASP A 283 -22.55 11.84 -4.67
N GLN A 284 -21.36 12.33 -4.33
CA GLN A 284 -20.51 13.11 -5.24
C GLN A 284 -19.61 12.25 -6.14
N ALA A 285 -19.55 10.92 -5.94
CA ALA A 285 -18.73 10.05 -6.76
C ALA A 285 -19.37 9.82 -8.14
N GLU A 286 -18.58 9.95 -9.21
CA GLU A 286 -18.99 9.65 -10.58
C GLU A 286 -18.92 8.13 -10.85
N ILE A 287 -19.85 7.60 -11.64
CA ILE A 287 -19.84 6.19 -12.06
C ILE A 287 -19.59 6.16 -13.57
N ILE A 288 -18.52 5.48 -13.98
CA ILE A 288 -17.95 5.55 -15.33
C ILE A 288 -17.77 4.13 -15.88
N GLU A 289 -18.04 3.91 -17.17
CA GLU A 289 -17.75 2.64 -17.84
C GLU A 289 -16.32 2.64 -18.39
N ALA A 290 -15.58 1.54 -18.18
CA ALA A 290 -14.31 1.30 -18.83
C ALA A 290 -14.46 1.17 -20.36
N SER A 291 -13.41 1.47 -21.11
CA SER A 291 -13.45 1.34 -22.55
C SER A 291 -13.62 -0.13 -22.99
N SER A 292 -14.51 -0.36 -23.95
CA SER A 292 -14.85 -1.69 -24.50
C SER A 292 -13.73 -2.35 -25.32
N ARG A 293 -12.47 -1.90 -25.19
CA ARG A 293 -11.33 -2.46 -25.93
C ARG A 293 -10.88 -3.84 -25.42
N PHE A 294 -11.74 -4.53 -24.67
CA PHE A 294 -11.56 -5.90 -24.26
C PHE A 294 -12.00 -6.85 -25.38
N SER A 295 -11.04 -7.27 -26.20
CA SER A 295 -11.13 -8.55 -26.90
C SER A 295 -9.97 -9.40 -26.38
N ILE A 296 -10.28 -10.37 -25.52
CA ILE A 296 -9.34 -11.40 -25.07
C ILE A 296 -9.08 -12.35 -26.24
#